data_AF-A0A412S5Q3-F1
#
_entry.id   AF-A0A412S5Q3-F1
#
_cell.length_a   1.000
_cell.length_b   1.000
_cell.length_c   1.000
_cell.angle_alpha   90.00
_cell.angle_beta   90.00
_cell.angle_gamma   90.00
#
_symmetry.space_group_name_H-M   'P 1'
#
loop_
_entity.id
_entity.type
_entity.pdbx_description
1 polymer ?
#
loop_
_entity_poly.entity_id
_entity_poly.type
_entity_poly.pdbx_seq_one_letter_code
_entity_poly.pdbx_strand_id
1 'polypeptide(L)'
;SLNEPCRIEDTSWIKPCRTTFTWWNGNVVPDSTFSPGNNFDTNKYYIDFAARNGLDAHGIYGYAETPWYYDDNFNFGWAGPNADVTKPIPCLNMPRIVEYARSKGVGIHLWVHWRPLYDKLEEAFALYEGWGVRGLMVDFMDRNDQEMIRIQEEILECAARHRLFIQ
;
A
#
# COMPACT_ATOMS: atom_id res chain seq x y z
N SER A 1 22.95 16.20 -15.34
CA SER A 1 22.06 15.06 -15.09
C SER A 1 22.38 13.95 -16.09
N LEU A 2 22.28 12.68 -15.71
CA LEU A 2 22.55 11.52 -16.57
C LEU A 2 21.28 10.75 -16.99
N ASN A 3 20.10 11.16 -16.50
CA ASN A 3 18.82 10.57 -16.87
C ASN A 3 18.16 11.33 -18.02
N GLU A 4 17.33 10.62 -18.77
CA GLU A 4 16.40 11.23 -19.72
C GLU A 4 15.44 12.20 -19.02
N PRO A 5 14.87 13.17 -19.75
CA PRO A 5 13.81 14.01 -19.21
C PRO A 5 12.61 13.19 -18.70
N CYS A 6 11.92 13.73 -17.70
CA CYS A 6 10.72 13.09 -17.15
C CYS A 6 9.67 12.85 -18.26
N ARG A 7 9.14 11.62 -18.33
CA ARG A 7 8.13 11.21 -19.32
C ARG A 7 6.69 11.41 -18.84
N ILE A 8 6.49 11.86 -17.60
CA ILE A 8 5.17 12.15 -17.01
C ILE A 8 4.87 13.63 -17.22
N GLU A 9 3.82 13.93 -18.00
CA GLU A 9 3.45 15.30 -18.34
C GLU A 9 2.93 16.10 -17.14
N ASP A 10 2.01 15.52 -16.36
CA ASP A 10 1.45 16.11 -15.14
C ASP A 10 1.99 15.37 -13.90
N THR A 11 2.87 16.05 -13.17
CA THR A 11 3.47 15.56 -11.92
C THR A 11 2.91 16.25 -10.68
N SER A 12 1.86 17.09 -10.81
CA SER A 12 1.31 17.88 -9.69
C SER A 12 0.66 17.04 -8.59
N TRP A 13 0.27 15.81 -8.91
CA TRP A 13 -0.26 14.82 -7.98
C TRP A 13 0.84 14.15 -7.14
N ILE A 14 2.10 14.17 -7.59
CA ILE A 14 3.24 13.60 -6.88
C ILE A 14 3.63 14.57 -5.77
N LYS A 15 3.34 14.18 -4.52
CA LYS A 15 3.61 15.01 -3.34
C LYS A 15 4.40 14.21 -2.32
N PRO A 16 5.57 14.70 -1.86
CA PRO A 16 6.25 14.12 -0.70
C PRO A 16 5.28 13.97 0.46
N CYS A 17 5.38 12.85 1.19
CA CYS A 17 4.46 12.55 2.27
C CYS A 17 5.20 11.83 3.41
N ARG A 18 4.74 12.04 4.63
CA ARG A 18 5.16 11.26 5.81
C ARG A 18 4.07 10.27 6.15
N THR A 19 4.45 9.01 6.34
CA THR A 19 3.52 7.92 6.64
C THR A 19 3.88 7.24 7.95
N THR A 20 2.91 6.59 8.58
CA THR A 20 3.16 5.64 9.68
C THR A 20 3.77 4.35 9.13
N PHE A 21 4.66 3.71 9.90
CA PHE A 21 5.21 2.39 9.54
C PHE A 21 4.85 1.33 10.59
N THR A 22 3.63 0.77 10.48
CA THR A 22 3.07 -0.09 11.53
C THR A 22 3.53 -1.54 11.47
N TRP A 23 4.08 -1.97 10.33
CA TRP A 23 4.75 -3.26 10.25
C TRP A 23 5.93 -3.33 11.23
N TRP A 24 6.75 -2.27 11.29
CA TRP A 24 7.93 -2.21 12.16
C TRP A 24 7.61 -2.35 13.65
N ASN A 25 6.52 -1.74 14.11
CA ASN A 25 6.13 -1.77 15.52
C ASN A 25 5.13 -2.89 15.85
N GLY A 26 4.83 -3.78 14.90
CA GLY A 26 3.91 -4.91 15.11
C GLY A 26 2.45 -4.51 15.32
N ASN A 27 2.00 -3.39 14.74
CA ASN A 27 0.65 -2.83 14.90
C ASN A 27 0.22 -2.59 16.36
N VAL A 28 1.17 -2.38 17.28
CA VAL A 28 0.88 -2.24 18.72
C VAL A 28 -0.06 -1.05 19.02
N VAL A 29 -1.08 -1.27 19.83
CA VAL A 29 -2.11 -0.28 20.23
C VAL A 29 -2.24 -0.22 21.76
N PRO A 30 -1.21 0.31 22.46
CA PRO A 30 -1.00 0.03 23.89
C PRO A 30 -2.05 0.68 24.81
N ASP A 31 -2.68 1.75 24.35
CA ASP A 31 -3.67 2.57 25.04
C ASP A 31 -5.09 2.36 24.48
N SER A 32 -5.37 1.14 24.01
CA SER A 32 -6.67 0.73 23.49
C SER A 32 -7.27 -0.45 24.27
N THR A 33 -8.58 -0.70 24.08
CA THR A 33 -9.30 -1.83 24.68
C THR A 33 -9.49 -3.00 23.72
N PHE A 34 -8.92 -2.93 22.51
CA PHE A 34 -9.05 -3.95 21.47
C PHE A 34 -7.67 -4.54 21.11
N SER A 35 -7.66 -5.74 20.55
CA SER A 35 -6.41 -6.39 20.15
C SER A 35 -5.89 -5.85 18.80
N PRO A 36 -4.56 -5.70 18.65
CA PRO A 36 -3.96 -5.30 17.38
C PRO A 36 -4.27 -6.34 16.29
N GLY A 37 -4.38 -5.89 15.05
CA GLY A 37 -4.41 -6.80 13.91
C GLY A 37 -4.88 -6.17 12.61
N ASN A 38 -5.15 -7.03 11.64
CA ASN A 38 -5.76 -6.64 10.37
C ASN A 38 -7.26 -6.35 10.56
N ASN A 39 -7.59 -5.22 11.18
CA ASN A 39 -8.97 -4.83 11.47
C ASN A 39 -9.17 -3.30 11.37
N PHE A 40 -10.42 -2.88 11.30
CA PHE A 40 -10.75 -1.45 11.21
C PHE A 40 -10.25 -0.64 12.40
N ASP A 41 -10.32 -1.18 13.63
CA ASP A 41 -10.01 -0.42 14.85
C ASP A 41 -8.50 -0.09 14.95
N THR A 42 -7.65 -1.01 14.53
CA THR A 42 -6.20 -0.80 14.43
C THR A 42 -5.89 0.29 13.39
N ASN A 43 -6.46 0.19 12.19
CA ASN A 43 -6.29 1.21 11.15
C ASN A 43 -6.81 2.57 11.61
N LYS A 44 -7.99 2.61 12.24
CA LYS A 44 -8.58 3.81 12.83
C LYS A 44 -7.64 4.46 13.85
N TYR A 45 -7.05 3.67 14.74
CA TYR A 45 -6.11 4.15 15.75
C TYR A 45 -4.91 4.86 15.12
N TYR A 46 -4.31 4.27 14.09
CA TYR A 46 -3.16 4.88 13.41
C TYR A 46 -3.53 6.06 12.51
N ILE A 47 -4.72 6.05 11.90
CA ILE A 47 -5.26 7.22 11.19
C ILE A 47 -5.46 8.38 12.17
N ASP A 48 -6.02 8.14 13.36
CA ASP A 48 -6.21 9.17 14.38
C ASP A 48 -4.86 9.66 14.94
N PHE A 49 -3.86 8.78 15.03
CA PHE A 49 -2.48 9.17 15.35
C PHE A 49 -1.88 10.05 14.25
N ALA A 50 -1.98 9.66 12.98
CA ALA A 50 -1.48 10.40 11.84
C ALA A 50 -2.10 11.81 11.79
N ALA A 51 -3.42 11.90 11.92
CA ALA A 51 -4.16 13.16 11.90
C ALA A 51 -3.73 14.11 13.04
N ARG A 52 -3.60 13.61 14.28
CA ARG A 52 -3.19 14.44 15.43
C ARG A 52 -1.74 14.90 15.37
N ASN A 53 -0.87 14.17 14.67
CA ASN A 53 0.56 14.50 14.55
C ASN A 53 0.92 15.16 13.22
N GLY A 54 -0.08 15.46 12.37
CA GLY A 54 0.13 16.07 11.07
C GLY A 54 0.95 15.21 10.11
N LEU A 55 0.77 13.88 10.14
CA LEU A 55 1.27 12.97 9.12
C LEU A 55 0.30 12.92 7.94
N ASP A 56 0.84 12.70 6.75
CA ASP A 56 0.11 12.83 5.49
C ASP A 56 -0.65 11.55 5.10
N ALA A 57 -0.18 10.40 5.57
CA ALA A 57 -0.74 9.09 5.26
C ALA A 57 -0.59 8.07 6.41
N HIS A 58 -1.37 7.00 6.32
CA HIS A 58 -1.24 5.78 7.11
C HIS A 58 -0.92 4.60 6.18
N GLY A 59 0.16 3.87 6.50
CA GLY A 59 0.59 2.67 5.80
C GLY A 59 -0.13 1.41 6.30
N ILE A 60 -0.67 0.59 5.37
CA ILE A 60 -1.30 -0.70 5.66
C ILE A 60 -0.47 -1.80 4.99
N TYR A 61 0.00 -2.75 5.80
CA TYR A 61 0.93 -3.80 5.38
C TYR A 61 0.35 -5.19 5.57
N GLY A 62 -0.08 -5.47 6.79
CA GLY A 62 -0.49 -6.79 7.24
C GLY A 62 -0.26 -6.89 8.74
N TYR A 63 -0.45 -8.09 9.27
CA TYR A 63 -0.26 -8.40 10.69
C TYR A 63 0.10 -9.88 10.84
N ALA A 64 1.09 -10.17 11.68
CA ALA A 64 1.55 -11.52 11.99
C ALA A 64 1.72 -12.37 10.71
N GLU A 65 2.66 -11.99 9.84
CA GLU A 65 2.96 -12.68 8.55
C GLU A 65 1.80 -12.81 7.55
N THR A 66 0.63 -12.23 7.86
CA THR A 66 -0.52 -12.20 6.93
C THR A 66 -0.62 -10.82 6.31
N PRO A 67 -0.49 -10.69 4.97
CA PRO A 67 -0.70 -9.43 4.28
C PRO A 67 -2.15 -8.95 4.43
N TRP A 68 -2.42 -7.70 4.05
CA TRP A 68 -3.78 -7.14 4.11
C TRP A 68 -4.72 -7.72 3.03
N TYR A 69 -4.18 -8.41 2.04
CA TYR A 69 -4.89 -9.08 0.96
C TYR A 69 -4.84 -10.61 1.11
N TYR A 70 -5.64 -11.33 0.32
CA TYR A 70 -5.68 -12.79 0.35
C TYR A 70 -4.35 -13.37 -0.14
N ASP A 71 -3.71 -14.18 0.70
CA ASP A 71 -2.55 -14.99 0.34
C ASP A 71 -2.74 -16.36 0.99
N ASP A 72 -2.49 -17.42 0.23
CA ASP A 72 -2.51 -18.80 0.74
C ASP A 72 -1.19 -19.20 1.40
N ASN A 73 -0.21 -18.30 1.42
CA ASN A 73 1.00 -18.37 2.23
C ASN A 73 0.93 -17.45 3.46
N PHE A 74 1.70 -17.80 4.50
CA PHE A 74 1.82 -17.04 5.75
C PHE A 74 3.25 -16.49 5.88
N ASN A 75 3.64 -15.65 4.92
CA ASN A 75 4.97 -15.05 4.84
C ASN A 75 4.94 -13.84 3.90
N PHE A 76 5.53 -12.71 4.32
CA PHE A 76 5.62 -11.52 3.46
C PHE A 76 6.58 -11.67 2.27
N GLY A 77 7.66 -12.44 2.40
CA GLY A 77 8.73 -12.53 1.40
C GLY A 77 8.53 -13.59 0.31
N TRP A 78 7.48 -14.40 0.42
CA TRP A 78 7.08 -15.31 -0.65
C TRP A 78 5.56 -15.29 -0.77
N ALA A 79 5.05 -14.65 -1.82
CA ALA A 79 3.63 -14.75 -2.13
C ALA A 79 3.27 -16.19 -2.56
N GLY A 80 2.15 -16.70 -2.07
CA GLY A 80 1.58 -17.97 -2.51
C GLY A 80 1.07 -17.91 -3.95
N PRO A 81 0.88 -19.06 -4.62
CA PRO A 81 0.44 -19.10 -6.02
C PRO A 81 -0.98 -18.58 -6.22
N ASN A 82 -1.79 -18.50 -5.14
CA ASN A 82 -3.16 -17.98 -5.20
C ASN A 82 -3.29 -16.59 -4.56
N ALA A 83 -2.16 -15.93 -4.24
CA ALA A 83 -2.16 -14.58 -3.71
C ALA A 83 -2.92 -13.62 -4.64
N ASP A 84 -3.81 -12.81 -4.05
CA ASP A 84 -4.72 -11.96 -4.79
C ASP A 84 -4.82 -10.57 -4.15
N VAL A 85 -4.04 -9.65 -4.69
CA VAL A 85 -3.94 -8.26 -4.20
C VAL A 85 -5.25 -7.47 -4.37
N THR A 86 -6.19 -7.95 -5.19
CA THR A 86 -7.50 -7.30 -5.40
C THR A 86 -8.56 -7.75 -4.39
N LYS A 87 -8.21 -8.70 -3.50
CA LYS A 87 -9.10 -9.24 -2.47
C LYS A 87 -8.55 -8.96 -1.07
N PRO A 88 -9.03 -7.91 -0.38
CA PRO A 88 -8.75 -7.71 1.04
C PRO A 88 -9.19 -8.94 1.86
N ILE A 89 -8.45 -9.26 2.91
CA ILE A 89 -8.89 -10.29 3.86
C ILE A 89 -10.23 -9.90 4.52
N PRO A 90 -11.08 -10.87 4.92
CA PRO A 90 -12.48 -10.59 5.30
C PRO A 90 -12.69 -9.55 6.41
N CYS A 91 -11.71 -9.40 7.30
CA CYS A 91 -11.74 -8.44 8.41
C CYS A 91 -11.33 -7.01 8.04
N LEU A 92 -10.93 -6.77 6.78
CA LEU A 92 -10.60 -5.45 6.25
C LEU A 92 -11.62 -4.99 5.19
N ASN A 93 -12.34 -3.92 5.52
CA ASN A 93 -13.16 -3.20 4.55
C ASN A 93 -12.40 -1.95 4.09
N MET A 94 -11.68 -2.08 2.96
CA MET A 94 -10.82 -1.02 2.43
C MET A 94 -11.59 0.27 2.12
N PRO A 95 -12.76 0.26 1.44
CA PRO A 95 -13.55 1.47 1.24
C PRO A 95 -13.89 2.21 2.54
N ARG A 96 -14.27 1.48 3.60
CA ARG A 96 -14.56 2.08 4.91
C ARG A 96 -13.32 2.71 5.56
N ILE A 97 -12.16 2.05 5.44
CA ILE A 97 -10.91 2.56 6.00
C ILE A 97 -10.47 3.84 5.28
N VAL A 98 -10.48 3.83 3.94
CA VAL A 98 -10.10 5.00 3.15
C VAL A 98 -11.06 6.17 3.39
N GLU A 99 -12.37 5.90 3.46
CA GLU A 99 -13.37 6.92 3.78
C GLU A 99 -13.11 7.57 5.15
N TYR A 100 -12.79 6.76 6.16
CA TYR A 100 -12.44 7.29 7.48
C TYR A 100 -11.15 8.12 7.44
N ALA A 101 -10.10 7.63 6.78
CA ALA A 101 -8.83 8.35 6.61
C ALA A 101 -9.04 9.71 5.94
N ARG A 102 -9.84 9.73 4.87
CA ARG A 102 -10.23 10.95 4.15
C ARG A 102 -10.95 11.94 5.06
N SER A 103 -11.86 11.47 5.93
CA SER A 103 -12.55 12.32 6.92
C SER A 103 -11.60 12.98 7.93
N LYS A 104 -10.38 12.43 8.08
CA LYS A 104 -9.31 12.93 8.95
C LYS A 104 -8.21 13.68 8.20
N GLY A 105 -8.33 13.83 6.88
CA GLY A 105 -7.29 14.45 6.05
C GLY A 105 -6.03 13.59 5.90
N VAL A 106 -6.14 12.28 6.11
CA VAL A 106 -5.03 11.31 6.03
C VAL A 106 -5.22 10.44 4.80
N GLY A 107 -4.17 10.27 3.98
CA GLY A 107 -4.18 9.34 2.85
C GLY A 107 -3.91 7.89 3.29
N ILE A 108 -4.26 6.91 2.45
CA ILE A 108 -3.87 5.52 2.65
C ILE A 108 -2.71 5.17 1.71
N HIS A 109 -1.72 4.47 2.25
CA HIS A 109 -0.56 3.93 1.53
C HIS A 109 -0.50 2.42 1.75
N LEU A 110 -0.36 1.61 0.71
CA LEU A 110 -0.44 0.14 0.82
C LEU A 110 0.88 -0.52 0.50
N TRP A 111 1.32 -1.48 1.31
CA TRP A 111 2.40 -2.39 0.92
C TRP A 111 1.84 -3.53 0.07
N VAL A 112 2.58 -3.96 -0.95
CA VAL A 112 2.20 -5.09 -1.81
C VAL A 112 3.45 -5.83 -2.27
N HIS A 113 3.43 -7.16 -2.25
CA HIS A 113 4.47 -7.96 -2.88
C HIS A 113 4.42 -7.81 -4.42
N TRP A 114 5.56 -7.61 -5.08
CA TRP A 114 5.59 -7.32 -6.53
C TRP A 114 4.95 -8.42 -7.38
N ARG A 115 5.15 -9.69 -7.01
CA ARG A 115 4.74 -10.85 -7.82
C ARG A 115 3.22 -10.90 -8.08
N PRO A 116 2.35 -11.01 -7.05
CA PRO A 116 0.91 -11.04 -7.27
C PRO A 116 0.36 -9.67 -7.71
N LEU A 117 1.08 -8.57 -7.47
CA LEU A 117 0.74 -7.27 -8.05
C LEU A 117 0.89 -7.29 -9.57
N TYR A 118 2.02 -7.76 -10.08
CA TYR A 118 2.33 -7.75 -11.51
C TYR A 118 1.40 -8.66 -12.31
N ASP A 119 0.97 -9.79 -11.75
CA ASP A 119 0.00 -10.69 -12.37
C ASP A 119 -1.38 -10.02 -12.62
N LYS A 120 -1.67 -8.92 -11.91
CA LYS A 120 -2.95 -8.19 -11.97
C LYS A 120 -2.79 -6.67 -12.07
N LEU A 121 -1.71 -6.21 -12.70
CA LEU A 121 -1.24 -4.84 -12.58
C LEU A 121 -2.33 -3.78 -12.80
N GLU A 122 -2.95 -3.74 -13.98
CA GLU A 122 -3.97 -2.72 -14.28
C GLU A 122 -5.23 -2.86 -13.41
N GLU A 123 -5.67 -4.10 -13.12
CA GLU A 123 -6.85 -4.35 -12.26
C GLU A 123 -6.62 -3.83 -10.84
N ALA A 124 -5.44 -4.10 -10.27
CA ALA A 124 -5.08 -3.68 -8.92
C ALA A 124 -4.98 -2.15 -8.81
N PHE A 125 -4.27 -1.50 -9.75
CA PHE A 125 -4.13 -0.05 -9.72
C PHE A 125 -5.46 0.68 -9.92
N ALA A 126 -6.31 0.22 -10.85
CA ALA A 126 -7.66 0.78 -11.02
C ALA A 126 -8.54 0.62 -9.76
N LEU A 127 -8.43 -0.52 -9.08
CA LEU A 127 -9.14 -0.76 -7.82
C LEU A 127 -8.67 0.20 -6.72
N TYR A 128 -7.35 0.38 -6.59
CA TYR A 128 -6.76 1.24 -5.57
C TYR A 128 -7.07 2.72 -5.81
N GLU A 129 -7.01 3.17 -7.06
CA GLU A 129 -7.49 4.50 -7.46
C GLU A 129 -8.97 4.66 -7.12
N GLY A 130 -9.80 3.68 -7.45
CA GLY A 130 -11.23 3.69 -7.15
C GLY A 130 -11.55 3.75 -5.65
N TRP A 131 -10.71 3.17 -4.80
CA TRP A 131 -10.82 3.34 -3.34
C TRP A 131 -10.35 4.70 -2.85
N GLY A 132 -9.44 5.37 -3.58
CA GLY A 132 -8.80 6.62 -3.16
C GLY A 132 -7.49 6.41 -2.40
N VAL A 133 -6.78 5.31 -2.67
CA VAL A 133 -5.41 5.08 -2.18
C VAL A 133 -4.48 6.15 -2.74
N ARG A 134 -3.44 6.54 -1.99
CA ARG A 134 -2.50 7.59 -2.38
C ARG A 134 -1.25 7.06 -3.07
N GLY A 135 -0.83 5.84 -2.73
CA GLY A 135 0.34 5.21 -3.30
C GLY A 135 0.61 3.84 -2.68
N LEU A 136 1.66 3.20 -3.18
CA LEU A 136 2.06 1.85 -2.81
C LEU A 136 3.53 1.79 -2.37
N MET A 137 3.86 0.80 -1.57
CA MET A 137 5.21 0.27 -1.40
C MET A 137 5.23 -1.10 -2.08
N VAL A 138 6.04 -1.25 -3.13
CA VAL A 138 6.17 -2.51 -3.86
C VAL A 138 7.48 -3.16 -3.46
N ASP A 139 7.41 -4.40 -3.00
CA ASP A 139 8.51 -5.01 -2.26
C ASP A 139 8.88 -6.41 -2.78
N PHE A 140 10.03 -6.92 -2.33
CA PHE A 140 10.55 -8.27 -2.59
C PHE A 140 10.92 -8.58 -4.05
N MET A 141 11.30 -7.58 -4.83
CA MET A 141 11.80 -7.80 -6.20
C MET A 141 13.05 -8.69 -6.20
N ASP A 142 13.95 -8.46 -5.23
CA ASP A 142 15.17 -9.24 -4.95
C ASP A 142 16.02 -9.61 -6.18
N ARG A 143 15.90 -8.80 -7.23
CA ARG A 143 16.47 -9.02 -8.55
C ARG A 143 16.79 -7.68 -9.20
N ASN A 144 17.87 -7.67 -9.98
CA ASN A 144 18.35 -6.50 -10.71
C ASN A 144 18.71 -6.83 -12.17
N ASP A 145 18.28 -7.99 -12.66
CA ASP A 145 18.42 -8.36 -14.06
C ASP A 145 17.45 -7.58 -14.96
N GLN A 146 17.70 -7.62 -16.26
CA GLN A 146 16.97 -6.82 -17.24
C GLN A 146 15.45 -7.05 -17.21
N GLU A 147 15.00 -8.26 -16.93
CA GLU A 147 13.56 -8.56 -16.83
C GLU A 147 12.95 -7.82 -15.64
N MET A 148 13.58 -7.90 -14.46
CA MET A 148 13.07 -7.21 -13.27
C MET A 148 13.11 -5.69 -13.39
N ILE A 149 14.09 -5.13 -14.10
CA ILE A 149 14.12 -3.68 -14.38
C ILE A 149 12.92 -3.29 -15.25
N ARG A 150 12.59 -4.07 -16.29
CA ARG A 150 11.40 -3.80 -17.13
C ARG A 150 10.11 -3.89 -16.32
N ILE A 151 9.99 -4.90 -15.45
CA ILE A 151 8.83 -5.05 -14.55
C ILE A 151 8.65 -3.80 -13.67
N GLN A 152 9.74 -3.28 -13.08
CA GLN A 152 9.68 -2.06 -12.27
C GLN A 152 9.24 -0.84 -13.10
N GLU A 153 9.76 -0.68 -14.32
CA GLU A 153 9.32 0.40 -15.23
C GLU A 153 7.83 0.26 -15.58
N GLU A 154 7.34 -0.95 -15.87
CA GLU A 154 5.92 -1.20 -16.17
C GLU A 154 5.01 -0.91 -14.97
N ILE A 155 5.46 -1.23 -13.75
CA ILE A 155 4.77 -0.85 -12.51
C ILE A 155 4.69 0.67 -12.37
N LEU A 156 5.80 1.39 -12.60
CA LEU A 156 5.85 2.85 -12.54
C LEU A 156 4.96 3.51 -13.60
N GLU A 157 4.94 2.98 -14.83
CA GLU A 157 4.08 3.47 -15.90
C GLU A 157 2.59 3.27 -15.58
N CYS A 158 2.21 2.11 -15.01
CA CYS A 158 0.85 1.87 -14.54
C CYS A 158 0.47 2.82 -13.39
N ALA A 159 1.37 2.98 -12.42
CA ALA A 159 1.19 3.88 -11.28
C ALA A 159 0.95 5.34 -11.73
N ALA A 160 1.69 5.80 -12.74
CA ALA A 160 1.51 7.13 -13.30
C ALA A 160 0.14 7.32 -13.98
N ARG A 161 -0.39 6.30 -14.69
CA ARG A 161 -1.73 6.36 -15.28
C ARG A 161 -2.83 6.51 -14.23
N HIS A 162 -2.67 5.86 -13.08
CA HIS A 162 -3.63 5.85 -11.97
C HIS A 162 -3.33 6.87 -10.86
N ARG A 163 -2.31 7.73 -11.05
CA ARG A 163 -1.89 8.77 -10.09
C ARG A 163 -1.61 8.25 -8.67
N LEU A 164 -1.01 7.06 -8.60
CA LEU A 164 -0.57 6.42 -7.37
C LEU A 164 0.95 6.53 -7.30
N PHE A 165 1.52 7.04 -6.20
CA PHE A 165 2.99 7.09 -6.10
C PHE A 165 3.53 5.71 -5.71
N ILE A 166 4.77 5.40 -6.10
CA ILE A 166 5.49 4.19 -5.67
C ILE A 166 6.65 4.61 -4.75
N GLN A 167 6.76 3.95 -3.61
CA GLN A 167 7.90 4.05 -2.69
C GLN A 167 9.02 3.10 -3.09
#